data_AF-A0A6A4XBE5-F1
#
_entry.id   AF-A0A6A4XBE5-F1
#
_cell.length_a   1.000
_cell.length_b   1.000
_cell.length_c   1.000
_cell.angle_alpha   90.00
_cell.angle_beta   90.00
_cell.angle_gamma   90.00
#
_symmetry.space_group_name_H-M   'P 1'
#
loop_
_entity.id
_entity.type
_entity.pdbx_description
1 polymer ?
#
loop_
_entity_poly.entity_id
_entity_poly.type
_entity_poly.pdbx_seq_one_letter_code
_entity_poly.pdbx_strand_id
1 'polypeptide(L)'
;MNSLERVRLRPVRNLEYGISSLHCWIRVFEAILRISYRLPFKKWTARTPEQKKIKEETKAQVQQRVFTTMSLRVDQPRPGGSGDSNDGNTARTAFQQPELFSAATGVDVELIRRLHVILQAVSCCLPLCGEKLSAFCSETAELYVRLYSWYPMTPTLHRLLMHSAALVEQCLLPIGMMSEEASEARHKDVRLYRLQRARRDSRLNTMADVFGRLLVTSDPVISSSGASARRNARSHSRRPLLAETQALLAEPMMQQPTASDVIADSDSD
;
A
#
# COMPACT_ATOMS: atom_id res chain seq x y z
N MET A 1 -0.13 15.79 -14.76
CA MET A 1 0.19 14.43 -14.27
C MET A 1 0.25 13.41 -15.40
N ASN A 2 -0.66 13.44 -16.39
CA ASN A 2 -0.67 12.42 -17.46
C ASN A 2 0.34 12.66 -18.61
N SER A 3 0.98 13.83 -18.71
CA SER A 3 2.06 14.06 -19.66
C SER A 3 3.39 13.51 -19.10
N LEU A 4 3.72 12.26 -19.42
CA LEU A 4 4.87 11.56 -18.83
C LEU A 4 6.20 12.26 -19.11
N GLU A 5 6.44 12.72 -20.35
CA GLU A 5 7.67 13.43 -20.74
C GLU A 5 7.90 14.68 -19.89
N ARG A 6 6.86 15.52 -19.75
CA ARG A 6 6.95 16.75 -18.93
C ARG A 6 7.19 16.47 -17.46
N VAL A 7 6.75 15.32 -16.95
CA VAL A 7 7.01 14.91 -15.57
C VAL A 7 8.45 14.43 -15.42
N ARG A 8 8.93 13.60 -16.34
CA ARG A 8 10.31 13.09 -16.34
C ARG A 8 11.36 14.21 -16.37
N LEU A 9 11.05 15.32 -17.05
CA LEU A 9 11.92 16.51 -17.10
C LEU A 9 11.93 17.34 -15.82
N ARG A 10 10.98 17.15 -14.89
CA ARG A 10 10.92 17.92 -13.66
C ARG A 10 11.85 17.33 -12.60
N PRO A 11 12.57 18.17 -11.83
CA PRO A 11 13.36 17.67 -10.71
C PRO A 11 12.44 17.02 -9.67
N VAL A 12 12.85 15.84 -9.22
CA VAL A 12 12.17 15.15 -8.12
C VAL A 12 12.51 15.87 -6.81
N ARG A 13 11.48 16.27 -6.06
CA ARG A 13 11.61 16.99 -4.78
C ARG A 13 10.80 16.27 -3.71
N ASN A 14 11.07 16.59 -2.44
CA ASN A 14 10.26 16.15 -1.28
C ASN A 14 10.24 14.62 -1.06
N LEU A 15 11.33 13.94 -1.43
CA LEU A 15 11.49 12.50 -1.24
C LEU A 15 11.63 12.12 0.25
N GLU A 16 12.04 13.06 1.11
CA GLU A 16 12.12 12.92 2.57
C GLU A 16 10.82 12.47 3.24
N TYR A 17 9.66 12.80 2.66
CA TYR A 17 8.37 12.38 3.20
C TYR A 17 8.01 10.92 2.87
N GLY A 18 8.87 10.17 2.17
CA GLY A 18 8.66 8.76 1.85
C GLY A 18 7.37 8.49 1.09
N ILE A 19 6.91 7.24 1.05
CA ILE A 19 5.58 6.91 0.52
C ILE A 19 4.83 6.05 1.51
N SER A 20 3.58 6.42 1.78
CA SER A 20 2.73 5.70 2.73
C SER A 20 2.14 4.47 2.04
N SER A 21 2.60 3.27 2.45
CA SER A 21 2.20 2.01 1.81
C SER A 21 0.72 1.72 2.00
N LEU A 22 0.16 1.99 3.19
CA LEU A 22 -1.27 1.78 3.48
C LEU A 22 -2.14 2.64 2.59
N HIS A 23 -1.83 3.94 2.54
CA HIS A 23 -2.60 4.88 1.73
C HIS A 23 -2.39 4.63 0.24
N CYS A 24 -1.27 4.04 -0.19
CA CYS A 24 -1.14 3.58 -1.59
C CYS A 24 -2.22 2.55 -1.95
N TRP A 25 -2.40 1.50 -1.14
CA TRP A 25 -3.46 0.52 -1.38
C TRP A 25 -4.83 1.17 -1.48
N ILE A 26 -5.18 2.01 -0.49
CA ILE A 26 -6.49 2.64 -0.40
C ILE A 26 -6.72 3.63 -1.54
N ARG A 27 -5.75 4.52 -1.82
CA ARG A 27 -5.90 5.58 -2.83
C ARG A 27 -5.85 5.06 -4.25
N VAL A 28 -5.10 3.99 -4.53
CA VAL A 28 -5.12 3.34 -5.85
C VAL A 28 -6.43 2.58 -6.04
N PHE A 29 -6.93 1.89 -5.01
CA PHE A 29 -8.25 1.27 -5.03
C PHE A 29 -9.37 2.29 -5.30
N GLU A 30 -9.37 3.41 -4.58
CA GLU A 30 -10.30 4.53 -4.81
C GLU A 30 -10.17 5.09 -6.24
N ALA A 31 -8.96 5.17 -6.80
CA ALA A 31 -8.75 5.66 -8.14
C ALA A 31 -9.42 4.75 -9.18
N ILE A 32 -9.28 3.43 -9.05
CA ILE A 32 -9.92 2.44 -9.93
C ILE A 32 -11.45 2.56 -9.87
N LEU A 33 -12.02 2.61 -8.66
CA LEU A 33 -13.46 2.83 -8.47
C LEU A 33 -13.92 4.15 -9.12
N ARG A 34 -13.17 5.23 -8.92
CA ARG A 34 -13.50 6.54 -9.51
C ARG A 34 -13.42 6.52 -11.04
N ILE A 35 -12.49 5.78 -11.64
CA ILE A 35 -12.43 5.57 -13.09
C ILE A 35 -13.68 4.80 -13.53
N SER A 36 -14.01 3.70 -12.86
CA SER A 36 -15.17 2.87 -13.13
C SER A 36 -16.48 3.68 -13.18
N TYR A 37 -16.72 4.55 -12.20
CA TYR A 37 -17.93 5.38 -12.14
C TYR A 37 -18.07 6.38 -13.29
N ARG A 38 -16.99 6.62 -14.04
CA ARG A 38 -16.90 7.63 -15.10
C ARG A 38 -16.68 7.00 -16.48
N LEU A 39 -16.59 5.68 -16.58
CA LEU A 39 -16.47 4.97 -17.85
C LEU A 39 -17.57 5.34 -18.87
N PRO A 40 -18.84 5.60 -18.49
CA PRO A 40 -19.87 5.94 -19.47
C PRO A 40 -19.62 7.25 -20.24
N PHE A 41 -18.98 8.24 -19.60
CA PHE A 41 -18.80 9.57 -20.20
C PHE A 41 -17.34 9.99 -20.38
N LYS A 42 -16.38 9.22 -19.85
CA LYS A 42 -14.92 9.35 -20.05
C LYS A 42 -14.40 10.78 -19.87
N LYS A 43 -14.80 11.44 -18.78
CA LYS A 43 -14.26 12.75 -18.36
C LYS A 43 -13.86 12.69 -16.89
N TRP A 44 -12.81 13.42 -16.53
CA TRP A 44 -12.35 13.50 -15.14
C TRP A 44 -13.43 14.04 -14.18
N THR A 45 -14.09 15.14 -14.56
CA THR A 45 -15.13 15.79 -13.74
C THR A 45 -16.51 15.62 -14.33
N ALA A 46 -17.46 15.18 -13.50
CA ALA A 46 -18.89 15.27 -13.78
C ALA A 46 -19.39 16.68 -13.44
N ARG A 47 -19.51 17.55 -14.44
CA ARG A 47 -19.92 18.96 -14.24
C ARG A 47 -21.41 19.15 -14.47
N THR A 48 -21.97 18.49 -15.49
CA THR A 48 -23.38 18.62 -15.83
C THR A 48 -24.27 17.81 -14.87
N PRO A 49 -25.52 18.22 -14.64
CA PRO A 49 -26.46 17.45 -13.82
C PRO A 49 -26.66 16.03 -14.35
N GLU A 50 -26.71 15.86 -15.67
CA GLU A 50 -26.79 14.55 -16.34
C GLU A 50 -25.59 13.66 -15.99
N GLN A 51 -24.37 14.18 -16.07
CA GLN A 51 -23.16 13.42 -15.72
C GLN A 51 -23.13 13.04 -14.25
N LYS A 52 -23.64 13.90 -13.36
CA LYS A 52 -23.74 13.59 -11.93
C LYS A 52 -24.69 12.43 -11.71
N LYS A 53 -25.86 12.45 -12.36
CA LYS A 53 -26.85 11.37 -12.31
C LYS A 53 -26.28 10.05 -12.84
N ILE A 54 -25.68 10.06 -14.04
CA ILE A 54 -25.03 8.88 -14.63
C ILE A 54 -23.95 8.31 -13.70
N LYS A 55 -23.12 9.18 -13.11
CA LYS A 55 -22.07 8.76 -12.16
C LYS A 55 -22.66 8.09 -10.93
N GLU A 56 -23.74 8.64 -10.37
CA GLU A 56 -24.39 8.10 -9.17
C GLU A 56 -25.05 6.74 -9.44
N GLU A 57 -25.77 6.62 -10.56
CA GLU A 57 -26.35 5.35 -11.03
C GLU A 57 -25.26 4.30 -11.28
N THR A 58 -24.18 4.68 -11.98
CA THR A 58 -23.05 3.78 -12.25
C THR A 58 -22.35 3.38 -10.96
N LYS A 59 -22.18 4.30 -10.00
CA LYS A 59 -21.60 4.01 -8.69
C LYS A 59 -22.43 2.95 -7.97
N ALA A 60 -23.76 3.12 -7.89
CA ALA A 60 -24.64 2.15 -7.24
C ALA A 60 -24.55 0.76 -7.90
N GLN A 61 -24.53 0.72 -9.24
CA GLN A 61 -24.37 -0.54 -9.98
C GLN A 61 -23.02 -1.22 -9.71
N VAL A 62 -21.92 -0.47 -9.74
CA VAL A 62 -20.57 -1.01 -9.47
C VAL A 62 -20.49 -1.52 -8.03
N GLN A 63 -21.02 -0.77 -7.05
CA GLN A 63 -21.05 -1.21 -5.65
C GLN A 63 -21.80 -2.53 -5.49
N GLN A 64 -22.96 -2.66 -6.14
CA GLN A 64 -23.74 -3.90 -6.11
C GLN A 64 -22.96 -5.05 -6.77
N ARG A 65 -22.35 -4.82 -7.95
CA ARG A 65 -21.55 -5.85 -8.63
C ARG A 65 -20.37 -6.32 -7.80
N VAL A 66 -19.62 -5.40 -7.20
CA VAL A 66 -18.47 -5.75 -6.33
C VAL A 66 -18.93 -6.53 -5.10
N PHE A 67 -20.07 -6.16 -4.51
CA PHE A 67 -20.64 -6.91 -3.40
C PHE A 67 -21.08 -8.32 -3.81
N THR A 68 -21.79 -8.47 -4.93
CA THR A 68 -22.27 -9.77 -5.39
C THR A 68 -21.13 -10.70 -5.82
N THR A 69 -20.08 -10.17 -6.44
CA THR A 69 -18.97 -10.98 -6.96
C THR A 69 -17.90 -11.30 -5.92
N MET A 70 -17.57 -10.34 -5.04
CA MET A 70 -16.43 -10.44 -4.12
C MET A 70 -16.84 -10.40 -2.64
N SER A 71 -18.13 -10.22 -2.34
CA SER A 71 -18.62 -9.98 -0.96
C SER A 71 -18.01 -8.76 -0.28
N LEU A 72 -17.57 -7.76 -1.06
CA LEU A 72 -16.93 -6.54 -0.55
C LEU A 72 -17.88 -5.35 -0.58
N ARG A 73 -17.97 -4.61 0.53
CA ARG A 73 -18.70 -3.32 0.59
C ARG A 73 -17.72 -2.19 0.31
N VAL A 74 -18.00 -1.38 -0.72
CA VAL A 74 -17.06 -0.37 -1.23
C VAL A 74 -17.72 1.00 -1.34
N ASP A 75 -16.97 2.07 -1.04
CA ASP A 75 -17.40 3.47 -1.15
C ASP A 75 -18.74 3.80 -0.43
N GLN A 76 -18.96 3.15 0.72
CA GLN A 76 -20.12 3.37 1.60
C GLN A 76 -19.66 4.00 2.92
N PRO A 77 -20.39 5.00 3.45
CA PRO A 77 -20.09 5.58 4.75
C PRO A 77 -20.29 4.53 5.86
N ARG A 78 -19.40 4.50 6.85
CA ARG A 78 -19.58 3.60 7.99
C ARG A 78 -20.64 4.15 8.95
N PRO A 79 -21.43 3.27 9.60
CA PRO A 79 -22.30 3.67 10.70
C PRO A 79 -21.48 4.36 11.79
N GLY A 80 -21.89 5.56 12.19
CA GLY A 80 -21.15 6.38 13.17
C GLY A 80 -20.31 7.53 12.61
N GLY A 81 -20.40 7.79 11.29
CA GLY A 81 -19.96 9.07 10.70
C GLY A 81 -18.44 9.26 10.55
N SER A 82 -17.62 8.24 10.83
CA SER A 82 -16.17 8.30 10.63
C SER A 82 -15.69 7.25 9.63
N GLY A 83 -15.05 7.72 8.56
CA GLY A 83 -14.48 6.89 7.50
C GLY A 83 -15.51 6.30 6.54
N ASP A 84 -14.98 5.60 5.53
CA ASP A 84 -15.75 4.84 4.56
C ASP A 84 -15.38 3.35 4.63
N SER A 85 -16.02 2.53 3.80
CA SER A 85 -15.75 1.10 3.71
C SER A 85 -14.47 0.76 2.93
N ASN A 86 -13.74 1.76 2.43
CA ASN A 86 -12.51 1.60 1.66
C ASN A 86 -11.30 1.51 2.60
N ASP A 87 -11.26 0.48 3.42
CA ASP A 87 -10.09 0.22 4.27
C ASP A 87 -9.02 -0.60 3.53
N GLY A 88 -7.85 -0.72 4.16
CA GLY A 88 -6.73 -1.49 3.61
C GLY A 88 -7.04 -2.98 3.43
N ASN A 89 -7.99 -3.55 4.18
CA ASN A 89 -8.37 -4.96 4.01
C ASN A 89 -9.23 -5.12 2.76
N THR A 90 -10.23 -4.25 2.56
CA THR A 90 -11.04 -4.22 1.34
C THR A 90 -10.17 -4.06 0.10
N ALA A 91 -9.23 -3.09 0.12
CA ALA A 91 -8.32 -2.86 -1.00
C ALA A 91 -7.46 -4.10 -1.30
N ARG A 92 -6.78 -4.67 -0.29
CA ARG A 92 -5.91 -5.85 -0.50
C ARG A 92 -6.70 -7.07 -0.98
N THR A 93 -7.93 -7.25 -0.52
CA THR A 93 -8.79 -8.36 -0.95
C THR A 93 -9.22 -8.17 -2.41
N ALA A 94 -9.56 -6.95 -2.82
CA ALA A 94 -9.92 -6.65 -4.20
C ALA A 94 -8.78 -6.95 -5.19
N PHE A 95 -7.56 -6.52 -4.88
CA PHE A 95 -6.40 -6.73 -5.76
C PHE A 95 -5.93 -8.19 -5.85
N GLN A 96 -6.29 -9.04 -4.88
CA GLN A 96 -5.96 -10.47 -4.94
C GLN A 96 -6.73 -11.22 -6.02
N GLN A 97 -7.86 -10.68 -6.49
CA GLN A 97 -8.71 -11.29 -7.51
C GLN A 97 -8.90 -10.30 -8.67
N PRO A 98 -7.82 -10.05 -9.46
CA PRO A 98 -7.81 -9.01 -10.48
C PRO A 98 -8.86 -9.24 -11.58
N GLU A 99 -9.16 -10.49 -11.93
CA GLU A 99 -10.16 -10.82 -12.96
C GLU A 99 -11.57 -10.44 -12.51
N LEU A 100 -11.94 -10.82 -11.27
CA LEU A 100 -13.24 -10.49 -10.70
C LEU A 100 -13.38 -8.98 -10.50
N PHE A 101 -12.31 -8.34 -10.02
CA PHE A 101 -12.32 -6.90 -9.81
C PHE A 101 -12.43 -6.12 -11.12
N SER A 102 -11.73 -6.56 -12.16
CA SER A 102 -11.86 -6.03 -13.52
C SER A 102 -13.28 -6.21 -14.05
N ALA A 103 -13.85 -7.41 -13.94
CA ALA A 103 -15.21 -7.69 -14.40
C ALA A 103 -16.28 -6.84 -13.68
N ALA A 104 -16.12 -6.62 -12.37
CA ALA A 104 -17.05 -5.81 -11.58
C ALA A 104 -16.96 -4.31 -11.92
N THR A 105 -15.74 -3.80 -12.12
CA THR A 105 -15.47 -2.37 -12.34
C THR A 105 -15.46 -1.94 -13.81
N GLY A 106 -15.26 -2.87 -14.75
CA GLY A 106 -15.03 -2.57 -16.16
C GLY A 106 -13.68 -1.91 -16.45
N VAL A 107 -12.75 -1.92 -15.48
CA VAL A 107 -11.37 -1.44 -15.66
C VAL A 107 -10.52 -2.59 -16.19
N ASP A 108 -9.54 -2.27 -17.04
CA ASP A 108 -8.66 -3.23 -17.68
C ASP A 108 -7.93 -4.12 -16.66
N VAL A 109 -7.96 -5.44 -16.90
CA VAL A 109 -7.41 -6.45 -15.99
C VAL A 109 -5.89 -6.35 -15.88
N GLU A 110 -5.22 -6.04 -16.99
CA GLU A 110 -3.76 -5.96 -17.03
C GLU A 110 -3.27 -4.78 -16.18
N LEU A 111 -3.92 -3.62 -16.30
CA LEU A 111 -3.63 -2.48 -15.43
C LEU A 111 -3.79 -2.85 -13.94
N ILE A 112 -4.85 -3.59 -13.58
CA ILE A 112 -5.09 -3.99 -12.18
C ILE A 112 -4.00 -4.95 -11.69
N ARG A 113 -3.59 -5.93 -12.50
CA ARG A 113 -2.50 -6.87 -12.15
C ARG A 113 -1.18 -6.15 -11.91
N ARG A 114 -0.78 -5.27 -12.84
CA ARG A 114 0.47 -4.51 -12.71
C ARG A 114 0.46 -3.58 -11.49
N LEU A 115 -0.66 -2.92 -11.22
CA LEU A 115 -0.81 -2.12 -10.00
C LEU A 115 -0.72 -2.98 -8.74
N HIS A 116 -1.28 -4.19 -8.74
CA HIS A 116 -1.17 -5.12 -7.62
C HIS A 116 0.28 -5.50 -7.32
N VAL A 117 1.07 -5.78 -8.36
CA VAL A 117 2.51 -6.10 -8.25
C VAL A 117 3.29 -4.94 -7.66
N ILE A 118 3.10 -3.72 -8.17
CA ILE A 118 3.79 -2.52 -7.66
C ILE A 118 3.41 -2.24 -6.20
N LEU A 119 2.12 -2.34 -5.86
CA LEU A 119 1.66 -2.16 -4.48
C LEU A 119 2.26 -3.23 -3.56
N GLN A 120 2.35 -4.48 -4.00
CA GLN A 120 2.96 -5.56 -3.24
C GLN A 120 4.47 -5.34 -3.07
N ALA A 121 5.18 -4.90 -4.12
CA ALA A 121 6.60 -4.59 -4.09
C ALA A 121 6.90 -3.46 -3.08
N VAL A 122 6.23 -2.32 -3.19
CA VAL A 122 6.45 -1.17 -2.29
C VAL A 122 6.07 -1.49 -0.84
N SER A 123 5.09 -2.35 -0.63
CA SER A 123 4.66 -2.78 0.71
C SER A 123 5.49 -3.93 1.27
N CYS A 124 6.40 -4.53 0.49
CA CYS A 124 7.24 -5.60 0.98
C CYS A 124 8.35 -5.03 1.87
N CYS A 125 8.76 -5.82 2.85
CA CYS A 125 9.86 -5.47 3.74
C CYS A 125 11.21 -5.97 3.18
N LEU A 126 11.35 -6.09 1.86
CA LEU A 126 12.54 -6.61 1.20
C LEU A 126 13.15 -5.53 0.30
N PRO A 127 14.48 -5.56 0.07
CA PRO A 127 15.13 -4.60 -0.81
C PRO A 127 14.65 -4.79 -2.26
N LEU A 128 14.41 -3.67 -2.94
CA LEU A 128 13.93 -3.62 -4.32
C LEU A 128 15.06 -3.15 -5.24
N CYS A 129 15.09 -3.65 -6.47
CA CYS A 129 15.96 -3.13 -7.51
C CYS A 129 15.31 -1.89 -8.15
N GLY A 130 15.92 -0.71 -7.94
CA GLY A 130 15.40 0.58 -8.44
C GLY A 130 15.19 0.60 -9.96
N GLU A 131 16.13 0.04 -10.73
CA GLU A 131 16.06 -0.02 -12.20
C GLU A 131 14.89 -0.87 -12.70
N LYS A 132 14.76 -2.11 -12.19
CA LYS A 132 13.67 -3.03 -12.55
C LYS A 132 12.31 -2.42 -12.20
N LEU A 133 12.21 -1.81 -11.02
CA LEU A 133 10.99 -1.13 -10.57
C LEU A 133 10.67 0.07 -11.47
N SER A 134 11.66 0.89 -11.84
CA SER A 134 11.49 2.05 -12.70
C SER A 134 10.95 1.69 -14.08
N ALA A 135 11.48 0.62 -14.69
CA ALA A 135 11.01 0.11 -15.98
C ALA A 135 9.56 -0.38 -15.87
N PHE A 136 9.26 -1.22 -14.88
CA PHE A 136 7.93 -1.77 -14.69
C PHE A 136 6.87 -0.69 -14.41
N CYS A 137 7.22 0.32 -13.61
CA CYS A 137 6.38 1.46 -13.31
C CYS A 137 6.16 2.37 -14.54
N SER A 138 7.19 2.58 -15.37
CA SER A 138 7.10 3.36 -16.60
C SER A 138 6.13 2.75 -17.61
N GLU A 139 6.27 1.44 -17.88
CA GLU A 139 5.35 0.70 -18.73
C GLU A 139 3.91 0.76 -18.21
N THR A 140 3.73 0.65 -16.89
CA THR A 140 2.41 0.74 -16.25
C THR A 140 1.80 2.14 -16.39
N ALA A 141 2.62 3.19 -16.28
CA ALA A 141 2.18 4.56 -16.48
C ALA A 141 1.76 4.83 -17.94
N GLU A 142 2.49 4.27 -18.90
CA GLU A 142 2.17 4.35 -20.33
C GLU A 142 0.87 3.61 -20.66
N LEU A 143 0.68 2.40 -20.10
CA LEU A 143 -0.57 1.65 -20.18
C LEU A 143 -1.76 2.47 -19.61
N TYR A 144 -1.57 3.08 -18.44
CA TYR A 144 -2.59 3.91 -17.81
C TYR A 144 -2.99 5.10 -18.69
N VAL A 145 -2.01 5.83 -19.23
CA VAL A 145 -2.27 6.99 -20.10
C VAL A 145 -2.96 6.55 -21.38
N ARG A 146 -2.57 5.41 -21.97
CA ARG A 146 -3.21 4.87 -23.17
C ARG A 146 -4.70 4.54 -22.95
N LEU A 147 -5.05 3.91 -21.83
CA LEU A 147 -6.42 3.46 -21.54
C LEU A 147 -7.31 4.57 -20.95
N TYR A 148 -6.74 5.39 -20.06
CA TYR A 148 -7.48 6.31 -19.20
C TYR A 148 -6.91 7.74 -19.23
N SER A 149 -6.41 8.20 -20.39
CA SER A 149 -5.86 9.55 -20.60
C SER A 149 -6.75 10.68 -20.06
N TRP A 150 -8.06 10.50 -20.15
CA TRP A 150 -9.11 11.44 -19.72
C TRP A 150 -9.26 11.56 -18.20
N TYR A 151 -8.69 10.64 -17.42
CA TYR A 151 -8.65 10.72 -15.96
C TYR A 151 -7.19 10.98 -15.50
N PRO A 152 -6.89 12.14 -14.88
CA PRO A 152 -5.58 12.39 -14.31
C PRO A 152 -5.27 11.43 -13.18
N MET A 153 -4.05 10.87 -13.16
CA MET A 153 -3.58 10.06 -12.03
C MET A 153 -3.76 10.83 -10.71
N THR A 154 -4.17 10.14 -9.65
CA THR A 154 -4.20 10.74 -8.31
C THR A 154 -2.77 11.05 -7.85
N PRO A 155 -2.56 12.00 -6.93
CA PRO A 155 -1.22 12.32 -6.44
C PRO A 155 -0.46 11.10 -5.90
N THR A 156 -1.15 10.20 -5.20
CA THR A 156 -0.57 8.95 -4.69
C THR A 156 -0.20 7.99 -5.81
N LEU A 157 -1.09 7.76 -6.79
CA LEU A 157 -0.80 6.90 -7.94
C LEU A 157 0.36 7.46 -8.78
N HIS A 158 0.38 8.78 -8.97
CA HIS A 158 1.46 9.47 -9.65
C HIS A 158 2.80 9.29 -8.93
N ARG A 159 2.84 9.49 -7.62
CA ARG A 159 4.05 9.29 -6.82
C ARG A 159 4.51 7.83 -6.84
N LEU A 160 3.57 6.89 -6.81
CA LEU A 160 3.84 5.46 -6.90
C LEU A 160 4.45 5.07 -8.25
N LEU A 161 3.92 5.56 -9.37
CA LEU A 161 4.42 5.19 -10.70
C LEU A 161 5.64 6.01 -11.15
N MET A 162 5.75 7.28 -10.78
CA MET A 162 6.80 8.16 -11.29
C MET A 162 8.00 8.32 -10.34
N HIS A 163 7.82 8.09 -9.05
CA HIS A 163 8.83 8.40 -8.04
C HIS A 163 9.19 7.23 -7.12
N SER A 164 8.57 6.05 -7.27
CA SER A 164 8.86 4.89 -6.42
C SER A 164 10.32 4.43 -6.52
N ALA A 165 10.90 4.38 -7.71
CA ALA A 165 12.30 4.00 -7.90
C ALA A 165 13.26 4.96 -7.17
N ALA A 166 13.07 6.27 -7.35
CA ALA A 166 13.86 7.29 -6.64
C ALA A 166 13.68 7.23 -5.11
N LEU A 167 12.49 6.84 -4.63
CA LEU A 167 12.25 6.62 -3.21
C LEU A 167 13.01 5.41 -2.68
N VAL A 168 13.08 4.31 -3.44
CA VAL A 168 13.85 3.12 -3.05
C VAL A 168 15.33 3.46 -2.87
N GLU A 169 15.90 4.29 -3.74
CA GLU A 169 17.31 4.71 -3.64
C GLU A 169 17.59 5.64 -2.46
N GLN A 170 16.62 6.48 -2.08
CA GLN A 170 16.78 7.41 -0.96
C GLN A 170 16.47 6.77 0.41
N CYS A 171 15.58 5.79 0.47
CA CYS A 171 15.18 5.17 1.72
C CYS A 171 16.32 4.30 2.28
N LEU A 172 16.68 4.55 3.55
CA LEU A 172 17.69 3.76 4.27
C LEU A 172 17.31 2.28 4.45
N LEU A 173 16.00 2.02 4.56
CA LEU A 173 15.43 0.69 4.73
C LEU A 173 14.35 0.47 3.68
N PRO A 174 14.01 -0.79 3.35
CA PRO A 174 12.88 -1.09 2.50
C PRO A 174 11.62 -0.32 2.90
N ILE A 175 10.90 0.21 1.92
CA ILE A 175 9.75 1.11 2.14
C ILE A 175 8.72 0.47 3.08
N GLY A 176 8.42 -0.82 2.92
CA GLY A 176 7.48 -1.53 3.81
C GLY A 176 7.91 -1.56 5.28
N MET A 177 9.22 -1.54 5.58
CA MET A 177 9.73 -1.45 6.95
C MET A 177 9.54 -0.05 7.56
N MET A 178 9.49 0.98 6.73
CA MET A 178 9.28 2.38 7.13
C MET A 178 7.80 2.81 7.10
N SER A 179 6.87 1.85 7.05
CA SER A 179 5.44 2.11 6.91
C SER A 179 4.77 2.66 8.18
N GLU A 180 3.75 3.48 7.97
CA GLU A 180 2.86 4.04 8.99
C GLU A 180 1.89 3.02 9.60
N GLU A 181 1.73 1.85 8.98
CA GLU A 181 0.76 0.82 9.42
C GLU A 181 0.99 0.39 10.87
N ALA A 182 2.26 0.29 11.27
CA ALA A 182 2.63 -0.11 12.62
C ALA A 182 2.15 0.91 13.67
N SER A 183 2.28 2.21 13.39
CA SER A 183 1.87 3.27 14.32
C SER A 183 0.35 3.43 14.33
N GLU A 184 -0.32 3.36 13.18
CA GLU A 184 -1.79 3.39 13.10
C GLU A 184 -2.45 2.23 13.85
N ALA A 185 -1.87 1.02 13.77
CA ALA A 185 -2.35 -0.14 14.51
C ALA A 185 -2.34 0.10 16.03
N ARG A 186 -1.38 0.88 16.55
CA ARG A 186 -1.30 1.22 17.98
C ARG A 186 -2.48 2.06 18.47
N HIS A 187 -3.20 2.78 17.59
CA HIS A 187 -4.41 3.49 18.01
C HIS A 187 -5.49 2.55 18.57
N LYS A 188 -5.53 1.29 18.11
CA LYS A 188 -6.43 0.28 18.68
C LYS A 188 -6.06 -0.03 20.14
N ASP A 189 -4.76 -0.18 20.41
CA ASP A 189 -4.25 -0.45 21.76
C ASP A 189 -4.45 0.77 22.68
N VAL A 190 -4.24 1.99 22.19
CA VAL A 190 -4.48 3.22 22.95
C VAL A 190 -5.93 3.29 23.43
N ARG A 191 -6.90 3.04 22.53
CA ARG A 191 -8.33 3.00 22.87
C ARG A 191 -8.63 1.90 23.89
N LEU A 192 -8.08 0.71 23.70
CA LEU A 192 -8.24 -0.41 24.61
C LEU A 192 -7.69 -0.10 26.01
N TYR A 193 -6.48 0.45 26.10
CA TYR A 193 -5.81 0.74 27.37
C TYR A 193 -6.56 1.82 28.14
N ARG A 194 -7.00 2.88 27.45
CA ARG A 194 -7.83 3.93 28.05
C ARG A 194 -9.15 3.37 28.60
N LEU A 195 -9.79 2.45 27.88
CA LEU A 195 -11.09 1.90 28.28
C LEU A 195 -10.96 0.87 29.40
N GLN A 196 -10.01 -0.06 29.33
CA GLN A 196 -10.02 -1.26 30.17
C GLN A 196 -8.87 -1.33 31.18
N ARG A 197 -7.81 -0.54 31.03
CA ARG A 197 -6.54 -0.80 31.71
C ARG A 197 -5.92 0.41 32.42
N ALA A 198 -6.60 1.55 32.41
CA ALA A 198 -6.16 2.79 33.04
C ALA A 198 -7.09 3.15 34.20
N ARG A 199 -6.54 3.77 35.24
CA ARG A 199 -7.33 4.36 36.32
C ARG A 199 -8.26 5.44 35.77
N ARG A 200 -9.46 5.53 36.35
CA ARG A 200 -10.53 6.46 35.94
C ARG A 200 -10.82 7.52 37.00
N ASP A 201 -9.84 7.80 37.84
CA ASP A 201 -9.88 8.78 38.92
C ASP A 201 -9.56 10.20 38.43
N SER A 202 -8.56 10.35 37.55
CA SER A 202 -8.21 11.62 36.93
C SER A 202 -7.71 11.44 35.49
N ARG A 203 -7.87 12.48 34.66
CA ARG A 203 -7.35 12.45 33.27
C ARG A 203 -5.84 12.26 33.24
N LEU A 204 -5.12 12.87 34.19
CA LEU A 204 -3.66 12.77 34.29
C LEU A 204 -3.26 11.32 34.57
N ASN A 205 -3.88 10.66 35.55
CA ASN A 205 -3.61 9.27 35.87
C ASN A 205 -4.00 8.34 34.72
N THR A 206 -5.12 8.59 34.06
CA THR A 206 -5.50 7.82 32.86
C THR A 206 -4.42 7.91 31.78
N MET A 207 -3.91 9.12 31.48
CA MET A 207 -2.87 9.30 30.46
C MET A 207 -1.53 8.69 30.89
N ALA A 208 -1.14 8.84 32.16
CA ALA A 208 0.06 8.23 32.71
C ALA A 208 0.03 6.70 32.59
N ASP A 209 -1.10 6.07 32.91
CA ASP A 209 -1.26 4.62 32.81
C ASP A 209 -1.25 4.13 31.36
N VAL A 210 -1.91 4.85 30.44
CA VAL A 210 -1.87 4.54 29.00
C VAL A 210 -0.44 4.64 28.47
N PHE A 211 0.27 5.71 28.83
CA PHE A 211 1.66 5.93 28.42
C PHE A 211 2.61 4.88 28.98
N GLY A 212 2.53 4.59 30.29
CA GLY A 212 3.34 3.56 30.94
C GLY A 212 3.12 2.18 30.31
N ARG A 213 1.88 1.83 29.96
CA ARG A 213 1.60 0.58 29.23
C ARG A 213 2.19 0.57 27.83
N LEU A 214 2.13 1.68 27.10
CA LEU A 214 2.74 1.78 25.78
C LEU A 214 4.24 1.49 25.88
N LEU A 215 4.94 2.12 26.83
CA LEU A 215 6.37 1.91 27.09
C LEU A 215 6.70 0.44 27.35
N VAL A 216 5.97 -0.21 28.26
CA VAL A 216 6.17 -1.64 28.57
C VAL A 216 5.96 -2.52 27.33
N THR A 217 4.97 -2.22 26.50
CA THR A 217 4.71 -3.02 25.29
C THR A 217 5.69 -2.77 24.15
N SER A 218 6.32 -1.60 24.12
CA SER A 218 7.37 -1.25 23.15
C SER A 218 8.78 -1.62 23.62
N ASP A 219 8.93 -2.07 24.86
CA ASP A 219 10.23 -2.49 25.41
C ASP A 219 10.84 -3.63 24.57
N PRO A 220 12.04 -3.46 24.00
CA PRO A 220 12.67 -4.47 23.16
C PRO A 220 12.96 -5.79 23.89
N VAL A 221 13.36 -5.73 25.16
CA VAL A 221 13.68 -6.92 25.96
C VAL A 221 12.40 -7.71 26.20
N ILE A 222 11.34 -7.06 26.70
CA ILE A 222 10.05 -7.72 26.96
C ILE A 222 9.42 -8.25 25.66
N SER A 223 9.46 -7.44 24.59
CA SER A 223 8.87 -7.84 23.31
C SER A 223 9.65 -8.99 22.66
N SER A 224 10.98 -9.05 22.76
CA SER A 224 11.79 -10.11 22.16
C SER A 224 11.51 -11.49 22.73
N SER A 225 11.25 -11.62 24.04
CA SER A 225 11.02 -12.89 24.74
C SER A 225 9.89 -13.74 24.16
N GLY A 226 8.89 -13.12 23.52
CA GLY A 226 7.76 -13.80 22.87
C GLY A 226 7.75 -13.70 21.33
N ALA A 227 8.78 -13.12 20.72
CA ALA A 227 8.76 -12.78 19.30
C ALA A 227 8.67 -14.00 18.38
N SER A 228 9.39 -15.09 18.70
CA SER A 228 9.39 -16.32 17.90
C SER A 228 8.02 -17.02 17.91
N ALA A 229 7.39 -17.14 19.07
CA ALA A 229 6.04 -17.70 19.16
C ALA A 229 5.02 -16.89 18.33
N ARG A 230 5.09 -15.55 18.38
CA ARG A 230 4.21 -14.67 17.58
C ARG A 230 4.48 -14.79 16.08
N ARG A 231 5.74 -14.94 15.66
CA ARG A 231 6.11 -15.18 14.26
C ARG A 231 5.53 -16.49 13.75
N ASN A 232 5.69 -17.57 14.52
CA ASN A 232 5.20 -18.90 14.15
C ASN A 232 3.66 -18.94 14.06
N ALA A 233 2.98 -18.32 15.02
CA ALA A 233 1.51 -18.21 15.01
C ALA A 233 0.97 -17.49 13.76
N ARG A 234 1.75 -16.56 13.19
CA ARG A 234 1.37 -15.80 11.99
C ARG A 234 1.92 -16.39 10.69
N SER A 235 2.75 -17.44 10.74
CA SER A 235 3.38 -18.02 9.55
C SER A 235 2.34 -18.52 8.54
N HIS A 236 1.32 -19.22 9.02
CA HIS A 236 0.23 -19.76 8.20
C HIS A 236 -0.64 -18.69 7.53
N SER A 237 -0.61 -17.46 8.03
CA SER A 237 -1.36 -16.33 7.45
C SER A 237 -0.57 -15.58 6.38
N ARG A 238 0.74 -15.85 6.23
CA ARG A 238 1.58 -15.18 5.23
C ARG A 238 1.36 -15.81 3.87
N ARG A 239 0.95 -14.98 2.91
CA ARG A 239 0.84 -15.39 1.52
C ARG A 239 2.18 -15.14 0.80
N PRO A 240 2.54 -15.99 -0.18
CA PRO A 240 3.73 -15.75 -0.97
C PRO A 240 3.59 -14.46 -1.81
N LEU A 241 4.73 -13.87 -2.14
CA LEU A 241 4.80 -12.78 -3.11
C LEU A 241 4.48 -13.31 -4.51
N LEU A 242 3.88 -12.48 -5.36
CA LEU A 242 3.68 -12.80 -6.78
C LEU A 242 5.04 -13.00 -7.45
N ALA A 243 5.11 -13.87 -8.45
CA ALA A 243 6.36 -14.12 -9.18
C ALA A 243 6.93 -12.84 -9.82
N GLU A 244 6.06 -11.99 -10.37
CA GLU A 244 6.45 -10.68 -10.91
C GLU A 244 7.02 -9.75 -9.83
N THR A 245 6.43 -9.75 -8.63
CA THR A 245 6.96 -8.99 -7.49
C THR A 245 8.33 -9.52 -7.05
N GLN A 246 8.52 -10.85 -7.07
CA GLN A 246 9.81 -11.46 -6.73
C GLN A 246 10.89 -11.06 -7.73
N ALA A 247 10.56 -10.93 -9.02
CA ALA A 247 11.49 -10.49 -10.05
C ALA A 247 12.00 -9.05 -9.84
N LEU A 248 11.23 -8.21 -9.14
CA LEU A 248 11.59 -6.82 -8.79
C LEU A 248 12.50 -6.70 -7.56
N LEU A 249 12.68 -7.78 -6.80
CA LEU A 249 13.55 -7.78 -5.62
C LEU A 249 15.01 -7.59 -6.03
N ALA A 250 15.78 -6.93 -5.17
CA ALA A 250 17.23 -6.90 -5.29
C ALA A 250 17.79 -8.29 -4.97
N GLU A 251 18.83 -8.69 -5.69
CA GLU A 251 19.55 -9.92 -5.37
C GLU A 251 20.18 -9.80 -3.98
N PRO A 252 20.18 -10.87 -3.17
CA PRO A 252 20.85 -10.84 -1.89
C PRO A 252 22.34 -10.58 -2.16
N MET A 253 22.88 -9.55 -1.52
CA MET A 253 24.32 -9.33 -1.50
C MET A 253 24.96 -10.50 -0.76
N MET A 254 25.34 -11.55 -1.47
CA MET A 254 26.28 -12.52 -0.92
C MET A 254 27.58 -11.75 -0.72
N GLN A 255 28.01 -11.60 0.53
CA GLN A 255 29.35 -11.12 0.82
C GLN A 255 30.30 -12.03 0.06
N GLN A 256 30.99 -11.49 -0.93
CA GLN A 256 32.12 -12.20 -1.52
C GLN A 256 33.12 -12.41 -0.38
N PRO A 257 33.65 -13.64 -0.22
CA PRO A 257 34.64 -13.90 0.82
C PRO A 257 35.75 -12.87 0.67
N THR A 258 36.02 -12.15 1.75
CA THR A 258 37.09 -11.17 1.75
C THR A 258 38.41 -11.92 1.67
N ALA A 259 39.45 -11.34 1.07
CA ALA A 259 40.76 -12.01 0.94
C ALA A 259 41.35 -12.45 2.31
N SER A 260 40.88 -11.87 3.41
CA SER A 260 41.18 -12.30 4.78
C SER A 260 40.58 -13.64 5.18
N ASP A 261 39.47 -14.07 4.57
CA ASP A 261 38.82 -15.36 4.85
C ASP A 261 39.54 -16.53 4.16
N VAL A 262 40.35 -16.26 3.12
CA VAL A 262 41.12 -17.27 2.38
C VAL A 262 42.45 -17.59 3.06
N ILE A 263 43.00 -16.65 3.84
CA ILE A 263 44.29 -16.82 4.53
C ILE A 263 44.12 -17.65 5.82
N ALA A 264 42.92 -17.68 6.41
CA ALA A 264 42.67 -18.45 7.64
C ALA A 264 42.73 -19.98 7.43
N ASP A 265 42.56 -20.46 6.20
CA ASP A 265 42.62 -21.90 5.87
C ASP A 265 44.01 -22.36 5.42
N SER A 266 44.99 -21.46 5.24
CA SER A 266 46.35 -21.83 4.78
C SER A 266 47.39 -22.01 5.88
N ASP A 267 47.09 -21.66 7.13
CA ASP A 267 48.03 -21.77 8.27
C ASP A 267 47.80 -23.04 9.11
N SER A 268 47.21 -24.08 8.50
CA SER A 268 47.01 -25.40 9.12
C SER A 268 47.75 -26.50 8.36
N ASP A 269 49.08 -26.40 8.28
CA ASP A 269 49.99 -27.52 7.92
C ASP A 269 51.31 -27.42 8.70
#